data_AF-A0A543DMV2-F1
#
_entry.id   AF-A0A543DMV2-F1
#
_cell.length_a   1.000
_cell.length_b   1.000
_cell.length_c   1.000
_cell.angle_alpha   90.00
_cell.angle_beta   90.00
_cell.angle_gamma   90.00
#
_symmetry.space_group_name_H-M   'P 1'
#
loop_
_entity.id
_entity.type
_entity.pdbx_description
1 polymer ?
#
loop_
_entity_poly.entity_id
_entity_poly.type
_entity_poly.pdbx_seq_one_letter_code
_entity_poly.pdbx_strand_id
1 'polypeptide(L)'
;MNIMILRLCVLLASTCLAGATAPIVLAASPDAEQARRIAEQYVTGKQSAGGNPQEGYEAGDVVVTDLDGDGQDEIVVLWTMYGPTYWNHGVAVLAKNGARYMPAGETLEPLGSVEAMTVRQGVVELKTKWPGPDDPRCCPSVAKTLRYRWTPGKLTPVK
;
A
#
# COMPACT_ATOMS: atom_id res chain seq x y z
N MET A 1 10.56 78.37 -22.61
CA MET A 1 10.39 78.22 -21.15
C MET A 1 9.82 76.83 -20.90
N ASN A 2 10.49 75.84 -20.31
CA ASN A 2 11.89 75.59 -20.03
C ASN A 2 11.98 74.05 -19.90
N ILE A 3 13.02 73.45 -20.46
CA ILE A 3 13.35 72.03 -20.33
C ILE A 3 13.83 71.78 -18.90
N MET A 4 13.38 70.72 -18.22
CA MET A 4 14.14 70.20 -17.06
C MET A 4 14.07 68.67 -16.96
N ILE A 5 15.18 68.07 -17.36
CA ILE A 5 15.61 66.69 -17.19
C ILE A 5 15.91 66.45 -15.70
N LEU A 6 15.42 65.38 -15.08
CA LEU A 6 15.89 64.95 -13.76
C LEU A 6 16.08 63.43 -13.65
N ARG A 7 17.34 63.06 -13.86
CA ARG A 7 18.17 62.00 -13.25
C ARG A 7 17.49 60.80 -12.57
N LEU A 8 17.56 59.68 -13.29
CA LEU A 8 18.14 58.38 -12.92
C LEU A 8 18.70 58.23 -11.48
N CYS A 9 18.16 57.26 -10.73
CA CYS A 9 18.90 56.50 -9.72
C CYS A 9 18.29 55.08 -9.61
N VAL A 10 18.80 54.16 -10.42
CA VAL A 10 18.48 52.72 -10.36
C VAL A 10 19.40 52.10 -9.32
N LEU A 11 18.86 51.70 -8.17
CA LEU A 11 19.56 50.88 -7.18
C LEU A 11 19.31 49.41 -7.50
N LEU A 12 20.25 48.80 -8.24
CA LEU A 12 20.35 47.36 -8.44
C LEU A 12 20.92 46.73 -7.16
N ALA A 13 20.04 46.31 -6.24
CA ALA A 13 20.41 45.37 -5.19
C ALA A 13 20.50 43.97 -5.80
N SER A 14 21.70 43.59 -6.24
CA SER A 14 22.01 42.21 -6.62
C SER A 14 22.10 41.36 -5.35
N THR A 15 20.98 40.80 -4.93
CA THR A 15 20.93 39.73 -3.93
C THR A 15 21.40 38.45 -4.59
N CYS A 16 22.63 38.02 -4.30
CA CYS A 16 23.09 36.68 -4.61
C CYS A 16 22.22 35.67 -3.85
N LEU A 17 21.17 35.14 -4.49
CA LEU A 17 20.51 33.92 -4.03
C LEU A 17 21.50 32.77 -4.25
N ALA A 18 22.27 32.45 -3.21
CA ALA A 18 22.95 31.17 -3.11
C ALA A 18 21.87 30.08 -3.02
N GLY A 19 21.55 29.49 -4.17
CA GLY A 19 20.66 28.34 -4.25
C GLY A 19 21.31 27.15 -3.57
N ALA A 20 20.91 26.86 -2.33
CA ALA A 20 21.22 25.61 -1.68
C ALA A 20 20.47 24.50 -2.41
N THR A 21 21.12 23.81 -3.34
CA THR A 21 20.62 22.56 -3.90
C THR A 21 20.77 21.48 -2.84
N ALA A 22 19.72 21.31 -2.03
CA ALA A 22 19.62 20.16 -1.14
C ALA A 22 19.61 18.87 -2.00
N PRO A 23 20.43 17.87 -1.68
CA PRO A 23 20.40 16.60 -2.39
C PRO A 23 19.02 15.95 -2.19
N ILE A 24 18.40 15.53 -3.30
CA ILE A 24 17.19 14.72 -3.26
C ILE A 24 17.63 13.34 -2.77
N VAL A 25 17.57 13.12 -1.46
CA VAL A 25 17.68 11.79 -0.89
C VAL A 25 16.38 11.07 -1.25
N LEU A 26 16.44 10.16 -2.23
CA LEU A 26 15.36 9.20 -2.42
C LEU A 26 15.25 8.42 -1.12
N ALA A 27 14.12 8.58 -0.42
CA ALA A 27 13.84 7.81 0.77
C ALA A 27 13.88 6.32 0.41
N ALA A 28 14.79 5.57 1.03
CA ALA A 28 14.97 4.15 0.82
C ALA A 28 13.67 3.37 1.08
N SER A 29 13.53 2.22 0.45
CA SER A 29 12.45 1.27 0.72
C SER A 29 12.43 0.88 2.20
N PRO A 30 11.24 0.66 2.79
CA PRO A 30 11.14 0.25 4.18
C PRO A 30 11.75 -1.14 4.36
N ASP A 31 12.50 -1.33 5.45
CA ASP A 31 12.88 -2.66 5.89
C ASP A 31 11.66 -3.45 6.42
N ALA A 32 11.87 -4.73 6.75
CA ALA A 32 10.80 -5.62 7.18
C ALA A 32 10.07 -5.13 8.46
N GLU A 33 10.79 -4.54 9.42
CA GLU A 33 10.17 -4.04 10.64
C GLU A 33 9.37 -2.76 10.38
N GLN A 34 9.90 -1.85 9.57
CA GLN A 34 9.20 -0.64 9.16
C GLN A 34 7.95 -0.99 8.36
N ALA A 35 8.04 -1.93 7.42
CA ALA A 35 6.90 -2.40 6.64
C ALA A 35 5.84 -3.05 7.52
N ARG A 36 6.25 -3.86 8.52
CA ARG A 36 5.34 -4.43 9.51
C ARG A 36 4.58 -3.36 10.29
N ARG A 37 5.27 -2.33 10.79
CA ARG A 37 4.61 -1.21 11.49
C ARG A 37 3.63 -0.45 10.61
N ILE A 38 3.98 -0.23 9.34
CA ILE A 38 3.09 0.43 8.36
C ILE A 38 1.84 -0.43 8.12
N ALA A 39 2.00 -1.74 7.95
CA ALA A 39 0.90 -2.68 7.77
C ALA A 39 -0.04 -2.71 8.99
N GLU A 40 0.51 -2.72 10.21
CA GLU A 40 -0.26 -2.67 11.46
C GLU A 40 -1.02 -1.35 11.61
N GLN A 41 -0.42 -0.22 11.19
CA GLN A 41 -1.11 1.07 11.15
C GLN A 41 -2.27 1.06 10.14
N TYR A 42 -2.08 0.47 8.96
CA TYR A 42 -3.15 0.28 7.98
C TYR A 42 -4.31 -0.53 8.55
N VAL A 43 -4.01 -1.68 9.17
CA VAL A 43 -5.01 -2.58 9.77
C VAL A 43 -5.72 -1.91 10.96
N THR A 44 -5.02 -1.11 11.77
CA THR A 44 -5.64 -0.28 12.83
C THR A 44 -6.62 0.74 12.26
N GLY A 45 -6.30 1.31 11.09
CA GLY A 45 -7.22 2.17 10.35
C GLY A 45 -8.49 1.42 9.93
N LYS A 46 -8.36 0.17 9.47
CA LYS A 46 -9.49 -0.71 9.11
C LYS A 46 -10.36 -1.03 10.33
N GLN A 47 -9.76 -1.38 11.47
CA GLN A 47 -10.46 -1.58 12.75
C GLN A 47 -11.34 -0.37 13.13
N SER A 48 -10.79 0.83 12.98
CA SER A 48 -11.50 2.07 13.31
C SER A 48 -12.65 2.38 12.35
N ALA A 49 -12.59 1.88 11.12
CA ALA A 49 -13.59 2.10 10.07
C ALA A 49 -14.66 0.98 9.98
N GLY A 50 -14.38 -0.22 10.51
CA GLY A 50 -15.21 -1.43 10.33
C GLY A 50 -16.64 -1.35 10.89
N GLY A 51 -16.97 -0.35 11.70
CA GLY A 51 -18.34 -0.08 12.17
C GLY A 51 -18.91 -1.10 13.17
N ASN A 52 -18.38 -2.33 13.22
CA ASN A 52 -18.75 -3.35 14.19
C ASN A 52 -17.65 -3.51 15.25
N PRO A 53 -17.90 -3.18 16.53
CA PRO A 53 -16.90 -3.26 17.60
C PRO A 53 -16.53 -4.71 17.98
N GLN A 54 -17.26 -5.72 17.49
CA GLN A 54 -16.95 -7.13 17.71
C GLN A 54 -16.02 -7.71 16.65
N GLU A 55 -15.74 -6.96 15.58
CA GLU A 55 -14.76 -7.36 14.58
C GLU A 55 -13.36 -6.94 15.01
N GLY A 56 -12.40 -7.84 14.86
CA GLY A 56 -10.96 -7.58 15.02
C GLY A 56 -10.27 -7.63 13.66
N TYR A 57 -9.24 -6.80 13.45
CA TYR A 57 -8.42 -6.84 12.24
C TYR A 57 -6.96 -7.10 12.59
N GLU A 58 -6.29 -7.97 11.84
CA GLU A 58 -4.89 -8.32 12.02
C GLU A 58 -4.11 -8.30 10.70
N ALA A 59 -2.84 -7.88 10.77
CA ALA A 59 -1.90 -7.99 9.66
C ALA A 59 -1.23 -9.38 9.68
N GLY A 60 -1.33 -10.10 8.57
CA GLY A 60 -0.65 -11.37 8.31
C GLY A 60 0.70 -11.15 7.63
N ASP A 61 0.90 -11.83 6.50
CA ASP A 61 2.10 -11.69 5.65
C ASP A 61 2.24 -10.25 5.12
N VAL A 62 3.47 -9.74 5.16
CA VAL A 62 3.85 -8.42 4.65
C VAL A 62 5.03 -8.59 3.70
N VAL A 63 4.92 -8.06 2.48
CA VAL A 63 5.97 -8.14 1.47
C VAL A 63 6.27 -6.76 0.91
N VAL A 64 7.54 -6.39 0.89
CA VAL A 64 8.04 -5.15 0.27
C VAL A 64 8.67 -5.49 -1.07
N THR A 65 8.14 -4.93 -2.16
CA THR A 65 8.68 -5.13 -3.50
C THR A 65 8.07 -4.14 -4.48
N ASP A 66 8.85 -3.76 -5.49
CA ASP A 66 8.38 -3.09 -6.69
C ASP A 66 7.43 -4.02 -7.46
N LEU A 67 6.15 -3.65 -7.55
CA LEU A 67 5.11 -4.45 -8.19
C LEU A 67 4.86 -4.05 -9.64
N ASP A 68 5.12 -2.80 -10.01
CA ASP A 68 4.80 -2.25 -11.33
C ASP A 68 6.02 -1.86 -12.18
N GLY A 69 7.22 -1.97 -11.62
CA GLY A 69 8.49 -1.75 -12.28
C GLY A 69 8.92 -0.28 -12.33
N ASP A 70 8.34 0.59 -11.50
CA ASP A 70 8.68 2.02 -11.47
C ASP A 70 9.94 2.35 -10.65
N GLY A 71 10.52 1.35 -9.98
CA GLY A 71 11.70 1.49 -9.11
C GLY A 71 11.39 1.96 -7.69
N GLN A 72 10.11 2.05 -7.31
CA GLN A 72 9.65 2.27 -5.94
C GLN A 72 8.98 1.00 -5.41
N ASP A 73 9.35 0.58 -4.21
CA ASP A 73 8.71 -0.59 -3.62
C ASP A 73 7.33 -0.24 -3.05
N GLU A 74 6.33 -1.09 -3.35
CA GLU A 74 5.06 -1.18 -2.64
C GLU A 74 5.16 -2.09 -1.41
N ILE A 75 4.16 -1.98 -0.53
CA ILE A 75 3.94 -2.92 0.57
C ILE A 75 2.65 -3.71 0.29
N VAL A 76 2.77 -5.01 0.09
CA VAL A 76 1.64 -5.93 0.00
C VAL A 76 1.32 -6.46 1.39
N VAL A 77 0.07 -6.28 1.84
CA VAL A 77 -0.40 -6.67 3.16
C VAL A 77 -1.54 -7.67 3.01
N LEU A 78 -1.30 -8.92 3.44
CA LEU A 78 -2.39 -9.83 3.77
C LEU A 78 -2.96 -9.39 5.11
N TRP A 79 -4.27 -9.21 5.20
CA TRP A 79 -4.94 -8.91 6.45
C TRP A 79 -6.13 -9.85 6.65
N THR A 80 -6.48 -10.06 7.91
CA THR A 80 -7.62 -10.88 8.31
C THR A 80 -8.54 -10.06 9.20
N MET A 81 -9.83 -10.07 8.90
CA MET A 81 -10.88 -9.62 9.80
C MET A 81 -11.51 -10.84 10.47
N TYR A 82 -11.61 -10.82 11.79
CA TYR A 82 -12.27 -11.83 12.61
C TYR A 82 -13.55 -11.25 13.17
N GLY A 83 -14.67 -11.87 12.85
CA GLY A 83 -15.92 -11.71 13.58
C GLY A 83 -16.14 -12.85 14.58
N PRO A 84 -17.24 -12.82 15.35
CA PRO A 84 -17.52 -13.86 16.34
C PRO A 84 -17.66 -15.29 15.76
N THR A 85 -18.15 -15.41 14.53
CA THR A 85 -18.46 -16.69 13.88
C THR A 85 -17.99 -16.79 12.42
N TYR A 86 -17.20 -15.82 11.97
CA TYR A 86 -16.70 -15.74 10.60
C TYR A 86 -15.35 -15.03 10.59
N TRP A 87 -14.63 -15.18 9.49
CA TRP A 87 -13.45 -14.39 9.19
C TRP A 87 -13.42 -14.10 7.69
N ASN A 88 -12.72 -13.03 7.33
CA ASN A 88 -12.47 -12.67 5.94
C ASN A 88 -11.02 -12.28 5.78
N HIS A 89 -10.40 -12.71 4.69
CA HIS A 89 -9.08 -12.25 4.31
C HIS A 89 -9.19 -11.21 3.19
N GLY A 90 -8.26 -10.27 3.16
CA GLY A 90 -8.04 -9.40 2.02
C GLY A 90 -6.55 -9.16 1.80
N VAL A 91 -6.21 -8.76 0.58
CA VAL A 91 -4.87 -8.28 0.26
C VAL A 91 -4.96 -6.82 -0.15
N ALA A 92 -4.19 -5.98 0.52
CA ALA A 92 -4.03 -4.58 0.20
C ALA A 92 -2.64 -4.29 -0.36
N VAL A 93 -2.55 -3.33 -1.27
CA VAL A 93 -1.29 -2.73 -1.72
C VAL A 93 -1.22 -1.32 -1.17
N LEU A 94 -0.15 -1.03 -0.45
CA LEU A 94 0.18 0.31 0.01
C LEU A 94 1.28 0.85 -0.90
N ALA A 95 1.02 1.97 -1.56
CA ALA A 95 1.98 2.63 -2.44
C ALA A 95 2.47 3.93 -1.80
N LYS A 96 3.65 4.38 -2.23
CA LYS A 96 4.25 5.62 -1.75
C LYS A 96 3.49 6.82 -2.32
N ASN A 97 2.99 7.68 -1.43
CA ASN A 97 2.39 8.97 -1.77
C ASN A 97 3.12 10.07 -0.98
N GLY A 98 4.05 10.73 -1.65
CA GLY A 98 5.00 11.65 -1.01
C GLY A 98 5.91 10.92 -0.03
N ALA A 99 5.86 11.30 1.25
CA ALA A 99 6.70 10.71 2.31
C ALA A 99 6.04 9.51 3.04
N ARG A 100 4.80 9.14 2.68
CA ARG A 100 4.04 8.10 3.40
C ARG A 100 3.57 7.00 2.46
N TYR A 101 3.44 5.80 3.00
CA TYR A 101 2.72 4.71 2.36
C TYR A 101 1.23 4.87 2.63
N MET A 102 0.40 4.79 1.58
CA MET A 102 -1.05 4.92 1.67
C MET A 102 -1.73 3.78 0.91
N PRO A 103 -2.95 3.36 1.30
CA PRO A 103 -3.70 2.35 0.57
C PRO A 103 -3.90 2.79 -0.88
N ALA A 104 -3.43 1.98 -1.81
CA ALA A 104 -3.54 2.23 -3.24
C ALA A 104 -4.60 1.33 -3.89
N GLY A 105 -4.76 0.11 -3.40
CA GLY A 105 -5.80 -0.80 -3.91
C GLY A 105 -5.90 -2.08 -3.08
N GLU A 106 -6.97 -2.82 -3.27
CA GLU A 106 -7.31 -3.98 -2.45
C GLU A 106 -8.10 -5.01 -3.26
N THR A 107 -8.04 -6.28 -2.85
CA THR A 107 -8.90 -7.33 -3.39
C THR A 107 -10.37 -7.07 -3.05
N LEU A 108 -11.25 -7.19 -4.05
CA LEU A 108 -12.69 -7.01 -3.90
C LEU A 108 -13.46 -8.33 -3.80
N GLU A 109 -12.81 -9.44 -4.19
CA GLU A 109 -13.42 -10.76 -4.23
C GLU A 109 -13.03 -11.57 -2.99
N PRO A 110 -13.90 -12.48 -2.51
CA PRO A 110 -13.55 -13.38 -1.42
C PRO A 110 -12.32 -14.23 -1.75
N LEU A 111 -11.40 -14.35 -0.79
CA LEU A 111 -10.15 -15.10 -0.98
C LEU A 111 -10.21 -16.55 -0.49
N GLY A 112 -11.31 -16.97 0.15
CA GLY A 112 -11.34 -18.22 0.92
C GLY A 112 -10.46 -18.13 2.17
N SER A 113 -10.09 -19.25 2.76
CA SER A 113 -9.12 -19.27 3.87
C SER A 113 -7.71 -19.23 3.29
N VAL A 114 -6.96 -18.16 3.55
CA VAL A 114 -5.61 -17.97 3.01
C VAL A 114 -4.59 -18.65 3.91
N GLU A 115 -3.80 -19.56 3.36
CA GLU A 115 -2.75 -20.31 4.07
C GLU A 115 -1.36 -19.70 3.89
N ALA A 116 -1.12 -19.03 2.75
CA ALA A 116 0.16 -18.37 2.46
C ALA A 116 0.02 -17.31 1.37
N MET A 117 0.80 -16.23 1.47
CA MET A 117 1.01 -15.25 0.41
C MET A 117 2.46 -15.26 -0.09
N THR A 118 2.64 -15.23 -1.41
CA THR A 118 3.94 -15.00 -2.03
C THR A 118 3.82 -13.94 -3.12
N VAL A 119 4.87 -13.15 -3.33
CA VAL A 119 4.90 -12.15 -4.39
C VAL A 119 6.12 -12.39 -5.26
N ARG A 120 5.90 -12.55 -6.57
CA ARG A 120 6.97 -12.78 -7.55
C ARG A 120 6.62 -12.11 -8.86
N GLN A 121 7.56 -11.36 -9.43
CA GLN A 121 7.42 -10.75 -10.76
C GLN A 121 6.13 -9.93 -10.92
N GLY A 122 5.80 -9.10 -9.92
CA GLY A 122 4.58 -8.27 -9.90
C GLY A 122 3.27 -9.03 -9.74
N VAL A 123 3.32 -10.32 -9.39
CA VAL A 123 2.16 -11.18 -9.15
C VAL A 123 2.11 -11.60 -7.69
N VAL A 124 0.99 -11.31 -7.03
CA VAL A 124 0.64 -11.83 -5.72
C VAL A 124 -0.05 -13.18 -5.90
N GLU A 125 0.57 -14.25 -5.41
CA GLU A 125 0.01 -15.60 -5.38
C GLU A 125 -0.43 -15.95 -3.96
N LEU A 126 -1.67 -16.44 -3.84
CA LEU A 126 -2.28 -16.89 -2.59
C LEU A 126 -2.57 -18.38 -2.66
N LYS A 127 -2.11 -19.14 -1.67
CA LYS A 127 -2.58 -20.51 -1.44
C LYS A 127 -3.78 -20.46 -0.51
N THR A 128 -4.91 -21.03 -0.95
CA THR A 128 -6.18 -20.88 -0.26
C THR A 128 -6.96 -22.18 -0.16
N LYS A 129 -7.84 -22.27 0.83
CA LYS A 129 -8.81 -23.33 1.04
C LYS A 129 -10.22 -22.81 0.89
N TRP A 130 -11.04 -23.57 0.17
CA TRP A 130 -12.44 -23.27 -0.10
C TRP A 130 -13.33 -24.42 0.38
N PRO A 131 -14.57 -24.13 0.83
CA PRO A 131 -15.51 -25.17 1.21
C PRO A 131 -15.84 -26.08 0.02
N GLY A 132 -15.68 -27.38 0.23
CA GLY A 132 -16.26 -28.44 -0.58
C GLY A 132 -17.71 -28.74 -0.18
N PRO A 133 -18.41 -29.61 -0.92
CA PRO A 133 -19.81 -29.94 -0.66
C PRO A 133 -20.08 -30.52 0.73
N ASP A 134 -19.12 -31.29 1.26
CA ASP A 134 -19.24 -32.01 2.53
C ASP A 134 -18.41 -31.38 3.66
N ASP A 135 -17.77 -30.23 3.40
CA ASP A 135 -16.93 -29.58 4.41
C ASP A 135 -17.79 -28.86 5.46
N PRO A 136 -17.45 -29.00 6.76
CA PRO A 136 -17.92 -28.06 7.76
C PRO A 136 -17.51 -26.64 7.38
N ARG A 137 -18.36 -25.64 7.67
CA ARG A 137 -18.09 -24.23 7.35
C ARG A 137 -16.73 -23.74 7.90
N CYS A 138 -16.31 -24.27 9.04
CA CYS A 138 -15.05 -23.90 9.69
C CYS A 138 -13.80 -24.59 9.11
N CYS A 139 -13.95 -25.60 8.25
CA CYS A 139 -12.85 -26.47 7.82
C CYS A 139 -12.87 -26.69 6.30
N PRO A 140 -12.62 -25.65 5.50
CA PRO A 140 -12.54 -25.81 4.05
C PRO A 140 -11.35 -26.71 3.66
N SER A 141 -11.56 -27.61 2.70
CA SER A 141 -10.58 -28.62 2.27
C SER A 141 -10.12 -28.44 0.81
N VAL A 142 -10.90 -27.78 -0.03
CA VAL A 142 -10.61 -27.62 -1.47
C VAL A 142 -9.50 -26.60 -1.68
N ALA A 143 -8.32 -27.07 -2.08
CA ALA A 143 -7.20 -26.20 -2.39
C ALA A 143 -7.45 -25.38 -3.66
N LYS A 144 -7.21 -24.07 -3.59
CA LYS A 144 -7.14 -23.17 -4.74
C LYS A 144 -5.87 -22.34 -4.68
N THR A 145 -5.40 -21.92 -5.84
CA THR A 145 -4.36 -20.89 -5.95
C THR A 145 -4.99 -19.70 -6.64
N LEU A 146 -5.01 -18.56 -5.95
CA LEU A 146 -5.44 -17.29 -6.53
C LEU A 146 -4.21 -16.50 -6.93
N ARG A 147 -4.27 -15.79 -8.05
CA ARG A 147 -3.18 -14.92 -8.50
C ARG A 147 -3.75 -13.57 -8.87
N TYR A 148 -3.05 -12.52 -8.44
CA TYR A 148 -3.41 -11.15 -8.74
C TYR A 148 -2.20 -10.44 -9.32
N ARG A 149 -2.39 -9.73 -10.42
CA ARG A 149 -1.43 -8.77 -10.92
C ARG A 149 -1.80 -7.38 -10.41
N TRP A 150 -0.82 -6.66 -9.89
CA TRP A 150 -0.98 -5.26 -9.58
C TRP A 150 -0.83 -4.41 -10.84
N THR A 151 -1.73 -3.44 -10.96
CA THR A 151 -1.57 -2.23 -11.77
C THR A 151 -1.95 -1.08 -10.86
N PRO A 152 -1.31 0.11 -10.94
CA PRO A 152 -1.60 1.22 -10.04
C PRO A 152 -3.09 1.42 -9.77
N GLY A 153 -3.50 1.19 -8.53
CA GLY A 153 -4.89 1.31 -8.07
C GLY A 153 -5.71 0.02 -8.04
N LYS A 154 -5.23 -1.10 -8.60
CA LYS A 154 -6.04 -2.30 -8.79
C LYS A 154 -5.25 -3.61 -8.79
N LEU A 155 -5.72 -4.56 -7.96
CA LEU A 155 -5.37 -5.98 -8.05
C LEU A 155 -6.35 -6.68 -9.01
N THR A 156 -5.85 -7.20 -10.13
CA THR A 156 -6.67 -7.91 -11.13
C THR A 156 -6.35 -9.40 -11.10
N PRO A 157 -7.37 -10.30 -11.02
CA PRO A 157 -7.14 -11.74 -11.12
C PRO A 157 -6.39 -12.11 -12.41
N VAL A 158 -5.42 -13.02 -12.29
CA VAL A 158 -4.70 -13.62 -13.42
C VAL A 158 -4.71 -15.14 -13.30
N LYS A 159 -4.49 -15.84 -14.42
CA LYS A 159 -4.42 -17.31 -14.46
C LYS A 159 -3.03 -17.79 -14.05
#